data_AF-A0A2M7QLD6-F1
#
_entry.id   AF-A0A2M7QLD6-F1
#
_cell.length_a   1.000
_cell.length_b   1.000
_cell.length_c   1.000
_cell.angle_alpha   90.00
_cell.angle_beta   90.00
_cell.angle_gamma   90.00
#
_symmetry.space_group_name_H-M   'P 1'
#
loop_
_entity.id
_entity.type
_entity.pdbx_description
1 polymer ?
#
loop_
_entity_poly.entity_id
_entity_poly.type
_entity_poly.pdbx_seq_one_letter_code
_entity_poly.pdbx_strand_id
1 'polypeptide(L)' 'MTDTAADLALFTFDNSYARLPERFYVRQPPHPAPAPRMVRLNRRLAQAMGLDADALDGPRGAAILSGAV' A
#
# COMPACT_ATOMS: atom_id res chain seq x y z
N MET A 1 -6.29 15.13 -23.54
CA MET A 1 -6.77 13.73 -23.55
C MET A 1 -5.59 12.82 -23.21
N THR A 2 -5.09 12.96 -21.98
CA THR A 2 -3.96 12.17 -21.45
C THR A 2 -4.53 11.13 -20.50
N ASP A 3 -4.50 9.91 -20.99
CA ASP A 3 -4.65 8.61 -20.36
C ASP A 3 -4.85 8.58 -18.83
N THR A 4 -6.07 8.25 -18.42
CA THR A 4 -6.50 7.99 -17.04
C THR A 4 -5.94 6.67 -16.48
N ALA A 5 -5.22 5.86 -17.28
CA ALA A 5 -4.65 4.59 -16.82
C ALA A 5 -3.42 4.74 -15.91
N ALA A 6 -2.78 5.92 -15.84
CA ALA A 6 -1.53 6.13 -15.11
C ALA A 6 -1.70 6.46 -13.61
N ASP A 7 -2.93 6.47 -13.06
CA ASP A 7 -3.16 6.38 -11.61
C ASP A 7 -3.00 4.91 -11.16
N LEU A 8 -1.90 4.29 -11.60
CA LEU A 8 -1.58 2.88 -11.42
C LEU A 8 -1.48 2.61 -9.94
N ALA A 9 -2.30 1.66 -9.46
CA ALA A 9 -2.25 1.18 -8.10
C ALA A 9 -0.79 0.82 -7.74
N LEU A 10 -0.25 1.49 -6.70
CA LEU A 10 1.10 1.25 -6.17
C LEU A 10 1.35 -0.23 -5.81
N PHE A 11 0.27 -0.97 -5.54
CA PHE A 11 0.29 -2.38 -5.20
C PHE A 11 -0.74 -3.13 -6.04
N THR A 12 -0.37 -4.32 -6.53
CA THR A 12 -1.31 -5.27 -7.11
C THR A 12 -1.54 -6.40 -6.11
N PHE A 13 -2.74 -6.49 -5.56
CA PHE A 13 -3.09 -7.51 -4.57
C PHE A 13 -3.89 -8.65 -5.19
N ASP A 14 -3.52 -9.88 -4.83
CA ASP A 14 -4.38 -11.06 -4.96
C ASP A 14 -4.75 -11.57 -3.55
N ASN A 15 -5.88 -11.08 -3.03
CA ASN A 15 -6.32 -11.32 -1.65
C ASN A 15 -6.95 -12.70 -1.45
N SER A 16 -6.19 -13.77 -1.69
CA SER A 16 -6.67 -15.17 -1.59
C SER A 16 -7.23 -15.52 -0.21
N TYR A 17 -6.65 -15.02 0.87
CA TYR A 17 -7.15 -15.24 2.24
C TYR A 17 -8.52 -14.59 2.48
N ALA A 18 -8.77 -13.41 1.93
CA ALA A 18 -10.05 -12.71 2.07
C ALA A 18 -11.20 -13.39 1.31
N ARG A 19 -10.88 -14.34 0.40
CA ARG A 19 -11.87 -15.17 -0.31
C ARG A 19 -12.34 -16.39 0.49
N LEU A 20 -11.72 -16.68 1.64
CA LEU A 20 -12.20 -17.72 2.55
C LEU A 20 -13.57 -17.33 3.14
N PRO A 21 -14.34 -18.29 3.69
CA PRO A 21 -15.57 -17.98 4.40
C PRO A 21 -15.37 -16.97 5.55
N GLU A 22 -16.36 -16.10 5.79
CA GLU A 22 -16.27 -15.00 6.76
C GLU A 22 -16.01 -15.45 8.20
N ARG A 23 -16.24 -16.72 8.55
CA ARG A 23 -15.85 -17.26 9.86
C ARG A 23 -14.33 -17.28 10.11
N PHE A 24 -13.52 -17.13 9.07
CA PHE A 24 -12.06 -17.20 9.15
C PHE A 24 -11.40 -15.83 9.30
N TYR A 25 -12.14 -14.72 9.12
CA TYR A 25 -11.58 -13.38 9.28
C TYR A 25 -12.65 -12.37 9.69
N VAL A 26 -12.22 -11.23 10.21
CA VAL A 26 -13.08 -10.08 10.43
C VAL A 26 -12.53 -8.91 9.65
N ARG A 27 -13.42 -8.12 9.02
CA ARG A 27 -13.02 -6.86 8.37
C ARG A 27 -12.74 -5.83 9.45
N GLN A 28 -11.51 -5.34 9.49
CA GLN A 28 -11.08 -4.31 10.44
C GLN A 28 -10.49 -3.14 9.65
N PRO A 29 -11.01 -1.91 9.81
CA PRO A 29 -10.36 -0.74 9.21
C PRO A 29 -9.01 -0.47 9.90
N PRO A 30 -8.03 0.10 9.18
CA PRO A 30 -6.78 0.53 9.79
C PRO A 30 -7.03 1.64 10.82
N HIS A 31 -6.10 1.79 11.77
CA HIS A 31 -6.06 2.93 12.67
C HIS A 31 -4.92 3.86 12.24
N PRO A 32 -5.22 5.08 11.76
CA PRO A 32 -4.21 5.96 11.17
C PRO A 32 -3.23 6.50 12.23
N ALA A 33 -1.95 6.48 11.92
CA ALA A 33 -0.94 7.17 12.74
C ALA A 33 -1.04 8.70 12.57
N PRO A 34 -0.82 9.49 13.64
CA PRO A 34 -0.77 10.95 13.52
C PRO A 34 0.48 11.41 12.77
N ALA A 35 0.32 12.32 11.81
CA ALA A 35 1.40 12.97 11.04
C ALA A 35 2.44 11.98 10.46
N PRO A 36 2.01 11.04 9.59
CA PRO A 36 2.90 10.00 9.09
C PRO A 36 4.00 10.57 8.21
N ARG A 37 5.22 10.05 8.40
CA ARG A 37 6.40 10.37 7.60
C ARG A 37 7.26 9.13 7.38
N MET A 38 7.87 9.02 6.21
CA MET A 38 8.80 7.93 5.92
C MET A 38 10.07 8.11 6.75
N VAL A 39 10.41 7.12 7.57
CA VAL A 39 11.66 7.12 8.36
C VAL A 39 12.78 6.45 7.57
N ARG A 40 12.48 5.26 7.02
CA ARG A 40 13.34 4.52 6.08
C ARG A 40 12.47 3.58 5.26
N LEU A 41 12.77 3.46 3.96
CA LEU A 41 12.20 2.45 3.09
C LEU A 41 13.25 1.41 2.71
N ASN A 42 12.90 0.12 2.75
CA ASN A 42 13.74 -0.93 2.19
C ASN A 42 13.56 -0.99 0.66
N ARG A 43 14.34 -0.14 -0.03
CA ARG A 43 14.26 0.04 -1.49
C ARG A 43 14.57 -1.24 -2.27
N ARG A 44 15.54 -2.04 -1.79
CA ARG A 44 15.89 -3.33 -2.42
C ARG A 44 14.71 -4.30 -2.37
N LEU A 45 14.00 -4.36 -1.24
CA LEU A 45 12.81 -5.21 -1.12
C LEU A 45 11.66 -4.71 -1.99
N ALA A 46 11.41 -3.39 -2.01
CA ALA A 46 10.37 -2.80 -2.86
C ALA A 46 10.57 -3.19 -4.33
N GLN A 47 11.79 -3.06 -4.84
CA GLN A 47 12.15 -3.46 -6.20
C GLN A 47 12.01 -4.97 -6.43
N ALA A 48 12.43 -5.80 -5.47
CA ALA A 48 12.26 -7.25 -5.56
C ALA A 48 10.78 -7.70 -5.60
N MET A 49 9.89 -6.88 -5.04
CA MET A 49 8.44 -7.07 -5.10
C MET A 49 7.78 -6.43 -6.34
N GLY A 50 8.56 -5.82 -7.24
CA GLY A 50 8.04 -5.13 -8.42
C GLY A 50 7.39 -3.77 -8.15
N LEU A 51 7.67 -3.16 -6.99
CA LEU A 51 7.14 -1.86 -6.61
C LEU A 51 8.05 -0.72 -7.08
N ASP A 52 7.45 0.41 -7.41
CA ASP A 52 8.18 1.67 -7.60
C ASP A 52 8.61 2.22 -6.24
N ALA A 53 9.90 2.07 -5.92
CA ALA A 53 10.46 2.54 -4.67
C ALA A 53 10.44 4.07 -4.55
N ASP A 54 10.56 4.81 -5.65
CA ASP A 54 10.54 6.28 -5.63
C ASP A 54 9.13 6.82 -5.40
N ALA A 55 8.13 6.18 -6.01
CA ALA A 55 6.73 6.52 -5.74
C ALA A 55 6.30 6.18 -4.29
N LEU A 56 6.94 5.17 -3.67
CA LEU A 56 6.64 4.73 -2.30
C LEU A 56 7.42 5.50 -1.23
N ASP A 57 8.62 6.00 -1.53
CA ASP A 57 9.51 6.72 -0.60
C ASP A 57 9.13 8.21 -0.44
N GLY A 58 7.89 8.46 -0.05
CA GLY A 58 7.34 9.81 0.06
C GLY A 58 6.06 9.89 0.92
N PRO A 59 5.41 11.06 0.97
CA PRO A 59 4.24 11.29 1.82
C PRO A 59 3.08 10.32 1.54
N ARG A 60 2.81 10.00 0.27
CA ARG A 60 1.76 9.05 -0.13
C ARG A 60 2.06 7.65 0.40
N GLY A 61 3.28 7.15 0.24
CA GLY A 61 3.68 5.85 0.76
C GLY A 61 3.69 5.80 2.29
N ALA A 62 4.10 6.87 2.96
CA ALA A 62 4.00 6.98 4.41
C ALA A 62 2.54 6.86 4.88
N ALA A 63 1.60 7.55 4.22
CA ALA A 63 0.17 7.47 4.53
C ALA A 63 -0.38 6.06 4.31
N ILE A 64 -0.04 5.39 3.20
CA ILE A 64 -0.51 4.03 2.92
C ILE A 64 0.00 3.05 3.99
N LEU A 65 1.30 3.09 4.28
CA LEU A 65 1.94 2.17 5.24
C LEU A 65 1.61 2.48 6.70
N SER A 66 0.99 3.62 6.98
CA SER A 66 0.52 4.02 8.31
C SER A 66 -1.01 3.99 8.47
N GLY A 67 -1.73 3.42 7.50
CA GLY A 67 -3.20 3.29 7.58
C GLY A 67 -3.98 4.59 7.46
N ALA A 68 -3.41 5.61 6.81
CA ALA A 68 -3.98 6.95 6.64
C ALA A 68 -4.50 7.22 5.21
N VAL A 69 -4.86 6.16 4.47
CA VAL A 69 -5.47 6.19 3.13
C VAL A 69 -6.75 5.36 3.13
#